data_AF-A0A0Q0D8R7-F1
#
_entry.id   AF-A0A0Q0D8R7-F1
#
_cell.length_a   1.000
_cell.length_b   1.000
_cell.length_c   1.000
_cell.angle_alpha   90.00
_cell.angle_beta   90.00
_cell.angle_gamma   90.00
#
_symmetry.space_group_name_H-M   'P 1'
#
loop_
_entity.id
_entity.type
_entity.pdbx_description
1 polymer ?
#
loop_
_entity_poly.entity_id
_entity_poly.type
_entity_poly.pdbx_seq_one_letter_code
_entity_poly.pdbx_strand_id
1 'polypeptide(L)'
;MTDSKYVDYIRDDLNRMSADQLSKGLLSPEGADLIQRVINAPVASDEDGITIGRFVMPLHGGATLIRLFVIRGPEGQHILYVPEQPAAPTDRIFHENHDWTRTGYVLGEFLGKPGGLEYMLDLVPEDQRGQVADYFEEITRLPSAWNKSALALQTVDGETYLHQIQAIVNR
;
A
#
# COMPACT_ATOMS: atom_id res chain seq x y z
N MET A 1 13.90 20.98 2.83
CA MET A 1 14.71 20.31 1.80
C MET A 1 14.25 18.86 1.76
N THR A 2 13.37 18.56 0.82
CA THR A 2 13.07 17.20 0.38
C THR A 2 14.36 16.65 -0.24
N ASP A 3 14.86 15.53 0.27
CA ASP A 3 16.15 14.97 -0.14
C ASP A 3 16.00 14.26 -1.49
N SER A 4 16.41 14.93 -2.56
CA SER A 4 16.24 14.48 -3.94
C SER A 4 16.81 13.09 -4.21
N LYS A 5 17.84 12.70 -3.44
CA LYS A 5 18.49 11.37 -3.56
C LYS A 5 17.54 10.21 -3.24
N TYR A 6 16.54 10.44 -2.38
CA TYR A 6 15.60 9.40 -1.97
C TYR A 6 14.42 9.23 -2.94
N VAL A 7 14.03 10.30 -3.64
CA VAL A 7 12.99 10.21 -4.68
C VAL A 7 13.49 9.41 -5.87
N ASP A 8 14.76 9.60 -6.25
CA ASP A 8 15.40 8.81 -7.30
C ASP A 8 15.49 7.33 -6.91
N TYR A 9 15.79 7.01 -5.65
CA TYR A 9 15.76 5.64 -5.15
C TYR A 9 14.36 5.01 -5.29
N ILE A 10 13.30 5.69 -4.85
CA ILE A 10 11.91 5.19 -4.98
C ILE A 10 11.54 5.00 -6.45
N ARG A 11 11.97 5.92 -7.33
CA ARG A 11 11.76 5.81 -8.77
C ARG A 11 12.38 4.53 -9.33
N ASP A 12 13.65 4.31 -9.05
CA ASP A 12 14.41 3.16 -9.55
C ASP A 12 13.84 1.84 -9.02
N ASP A 13 13.45 1.80 -7.74
CA ASP A 13 12.87 0.60 -7.12
C ASP A 13 11.49 0.30 -7.70
N LEU A 14 10.61 1.29 -7.87
CA LEU A 14 9.29 1.07 -8.50
C LEU A 14 9.43 0.63 -9.96
N ASN A 15 10.38 1.21 -10.71
CA ASN A 15 10.67 0.76 -12.08
C ASN A 15 11.10 -0.71 -12.11
N ARG A 16 12.04 -1.09 -11.25
CA ARG A 16 12.54 -2.46 -11.15
C ARG A 16 11.44 -3.44 -10.74
N MET A 17 10.67 -3.13 -9.70
CA MET A 17 9.60 -3.99 -9.19
C MET A 17 8.45 -4.12 -10.19
N SER A 18 8.06 -3.03 -10.86
CA SER A 18 7.02 -3.06 -11.90
C SER A 18 7.43 -3.93 -13.08
N ALA A 19 8.68 -3.80 -13.55
CA ALA A 19 9.19 -4.63 -14.64
C ALA A 19 9.29 -6.11 -14.25
N ASP A 20 9.75 -6.42 -13.04
CA ASP A 20 9.83 -7.78 -12.52
C ASP A 20 8.44 -8.44 -12.43
N GLN A 21 7.47 -7.78 -11.79
CA GLN A 21 6.11 -8.32 -11.63
C GLN A 21 5.39 -8.45 -12.96
N LEU A 22 5.59 -7.52 -13.91
CA LEU A 22 5.06 -7.62 -15.28
C LEU A 22 5.65 -8.84 -16.00
N SER A 23 6.97 -9.04 -15.93
CA SER A 23 7.64 -10.17 -16.59
C SER A 23 7.19 -11.53 -16.06
N LYS A 24 6.77 -11.60 -14.79
CA LYS A 24 6.23 -12.78 -14.13
C LYS A 24 4.73 -12.98 -14.34
N GLY A 25 4.04 -12.04 -15.00
CA GLY A 25 2.58 -12.05 -15.14
C GLY A 25 1.81 -11.80 -13.83
N LEU A 26 2.47 -11.18 -12.85
CA LEU A 26 1.89 -10.80 -11.55
C LEU A 26 1.34 -9.36 -11.55
N LEU A 27 1.64 -8.58 -12.59
CA LEU A 27 1.13 -7.24 -12.84
C LEU A 27 0.68 -7.14 -14.30
N SER A 28 -0.49 -6.54 -14.54
CA SER A 28 -1.00 -6.30 -15.89
C SER A 28 -0.22 -5.19 -16.62
N PRO A 29 -0.24 -5.15 -17.97
CA PRO A 29 0.30 -4.02 -18.72
C PRO A 29 -0.33 -2.68 -18.30
N GLU A 30 -1.65 -2.65 -18.07
CA GLU A 30 -2.38 -1.45 -17.66
C GLU A 30 -1.92 -0.98 -16.26
N GLY A 31 -1.68 -1.91 -15.34
CA GLY A 31 -1.15 -1.62 -14.02
C GLY A 31 0.28 -1.10 -14.07
N ALA A 32 1.12 -1.70 -14.91
CA ALA A 32 2.48 -1.22 -15.14
C ALA A 32 2.50 0.19 -15.75
N ASP A 33 1.61 0.47 -16.71
CA ASP A 33 1.47 1.81 -17.31
C ASP A 33 1.03 2.86 -16.29
N LEU A 34 0.10 2.52 -15.39
CA LEU A 34 -0.29 3.41 -14.29
C LEU A 34 0.89 3.71 -13.34
N ILE A 35 1.71 2.70 -13.01
CA ILE A 35 2.92 2.91 -12.20
C ILE A 35 3.93 3.79 -12.96
N GLN A 36 4.08 3.61 -14.27
CA GLN A 36 4.95 4.45 -15.10
C GLN A 36 4.47 5.91 -15.14
N ARG A 37 3.16 6.14 -15.19
CA ARG A 37 2.60 7.50 -15.07
C ARG A 37 2.95 8.14 -13.74
N VAL A 38 2.82 7.40 -12.64
CA VAL A 38 3.22 7.85 -11.29
C VAL A 38 4.71 8.22 -11.22
N ILE A 39 5.58 7.40 -11.80
CA ILE A 39 7.04 7.56 -11.80
C ILE A 39 7.49 8.78 -12.61
N ASN A 40 6.90 8.97 -13.78
CA ASN A 40 7.34 9.95 -14.77
C ASN A 40 6.62 11.30 -14.67
N ALA A 41 5.60 11.42 -13.80
CA ALA A 41 4.89 12.67 -13.58
C ALA A 41 5.83 13.73 -12.98
N PRO A 42 5.98 14.91 -13.63
CA PRO A 42 6.85 15.97 -13.13
C PRO A 42 6.29 16.68 -11.90
N VAL A 43 4.97 16.61 -11.70
CA VAL A 43 4.23 17.18 -10.56
C VAL A 43 3.01 16.29 -10.30
N ALA A 44 2.54 16.20 -9.05
CA ALA A 44 1.25 15.59 -8.76
C ALA A 44 0.12 16.57 -9.09
N SER A 45 -0.85 16.15 -9.90
CA SER A 45 -2.00 16.97 -10.28
C SER A 45 -3.31 16.24 -10.03
N ASP A 46 -4.34 16.98 -9.59
CA ASP A 46 -5.71 16.47 -9.51
C ASP A 46 -6.27 16.12 -10.91
N GLU A 47 -5.76 16.78 -11.97
CA GLU A 47 -6.18 16.56 -13.36
C GLU A 47 -5.76 15.18 -13.90
N ASP A 48 -4.73 14.57 -13.33
CA ASP A 48 -4.27 13.24 -13.75
C ASP A 48 -5.24 12.12 -13.33
N GLY A 49 -6.15 12.42 -12.38
CA GLY A 49 -7.04 11.46 -11.73
C GLY A 49 -6.29 10.39 -10.95
N ILE A 50 -5.04 10.66 -10.56
CA ILE A 50 -4.20 9.75 -9.78
C ILE A 50 -4.18 10.21 -8.32
N THR A 51 -4.33 9.26 -7.40
CA THR A 51 -4.21 9.53 -5.97
C THR A 51 -3.31 8.51 -5.31
N ILE A 52 -2.32 8.99 -4.55
CA ILE A 52 -1.54 8.15 -3.63
C ILE A 52 -2.13 8.27 -2.24
N GLY A 53 -2.32 7.15 -1.57
CA GLY A 53 -2.75 7.16 -0.19
C GLY A 53 -2.19 6.04 0.65
N ARG A 54 -2.20 6.30 1.95
CA ARG A 54 -1.86 5.34 3.00
C ARG A 54 -3.11 4.77 3.64
N PHE A 55 -2.94 3.68 4.37
CA PHE A 55 -4.01 3.08 5.14
C PHE A 55 -4.01 3.63 6.56
N VAL A 56 -5.20 3.95 7.04
CA VAL A 56 -5.43 4.32 8.44
C VAL A 56 -6.56 3.47 9.00
N MET A 57 -6.49 3.15 10.29
CA MET A 57 -7.45 2.35 11.02
C MET A 57 -8.26 3.22 11.98
N PRO A 58 -9.30 3.93 11.50
CA PRO A 58 -9.98 4.97 12.28
C PRO A 58 -10.68 4.43 13.53
N LEU A 59 -11.11 3.17 13.52
CA LEU A 59 -11.76 2.51 14.66
C LEU A 59 -10.77 1.93 15.67
N HIS A 60 -9.46 2.02 15.39
CA HIS A 60 -8.39 1.43 16.18
C HIS A 60 -7.34 2.50 16.51
N GLY A 61 -7.79 3.56 17.18
CA GLY A 61 -6.93 4.68 17.61
C GLY A 61 -6.42 5.57 16.47
N GLY A 62 -6.89 5.37 15.23
CA GLY A 62 -6.36 6.07 14.07
C GLY A 62 -5.00 5.54 13.62
N ALA A 63 -4.64 4.31 14.01
CA ALA A 63 -3.36 3.70 13.69
C ALA A 63 -3.10 3.71 12.18
N THR A 64 -1.87 4.02 11.79
CA THR A 64 -1.48 4.08 10.37
C THR A 64 -0.72 2.82 9.99
N LEU A 65 -0.96 2.27 8.80
CA LEU A 65 -0.08 1.26 8.25
C LEU A 65 1.04 1.92 7.43
N ILE A 66 2.29 1.60 7.77
CA ILE A 66 3.51 2.15 7.18
C ILE A 66 4.08 1.24 6.09
N ARG A 67 4.96 1.79 5.25
CA ARG A 67 5.67 1.06 4.18
C ARG A 67 4.78 0.43 3.09
N LEU A 68 3.49 0.71 3.12
CA LEU A 68 2.49 0.25 2.14
C LEU A 68 1.64 1.42 1.66
N PHE A 69 1.28 1.43 0.39
CA PHE A 69 0.52 2.51 -0.22
C PHE A 69 -0.41 1.99 -1.31
N VAL A 70 -1.38 2.82 -1.69
CA VAL A 70 -2.29 2.55 -2.81
C VAL A 70 -2.15 3.65 -3.84
N ILE A 71 -2.03 3.25 -5.11
CA ILE A 71 -2.22 4.11 -6.27
C ILE A 71 -3.65 3.92 -6.74
N ARG A 72 -4.45 4.98 -6.74
CA ARG A 72 -5.73 5.01 -7.45
C ARG A 72 -5.52 5.66 -8.81
N GLY A 73 -6.03 5.02 -9.86
CA GLY A 73 -5.97 5.51 -11.23
C GLY A 73 -7.28 6.16 -11.70
N PRO A 74 -7.22 6.94 -12.79
CA PRO A 74 -8.37 7.69 -13.32
C PRO A 74 -9.51 6.80 -13.84
N GLU A 75 -9.25 5.53 -14.16
CA GLU A 75 -10.25 4.60 -14.67
C GLU A 75 -10.79 3.67 -13.56
N GLY A 76 -10.56 4.03 -12.30
CA GLY A 76 -11.00 3.25 -11.14
C GLY A 76 -10.05 2.10 -10.77
N GLN A 77 -8.82 2.09 -11.31
CA GLN A 77 -7.79 1.15 -10.87
C GLN A 77 -7.39 1.42 -9.43
N HIS A 78 -7.14 0.36 -8.67
CA HIS A 78 -6.56 0.41 -7.33
C HIS A 78 -5.37 -0.56 -7.28
N ILE A 79 -4.16 -0.02 -7.27
CA ILE A 79 -2.94 -0.82 -7.14
C ILE A 79 -2.42 -0.67 -5.71
N LEU A 80 -2.54 -1.73 -4.92
CA LEU A 80 -1.92 -1.82 -3.60
C LEU A 80 -0.47 -2.30 -3.76
N TYR A 81 0.47 -1.52 -3.24
CA TYR A 81 1.84 -1.95 -3.03
C TYR A 81 1.99 -2.64 -1.66
N VAL A 82 2.57 -3.83 -1.68
CA VAL A 82 2.88 -4.65 -0.52
C VAL A 82 4.40 -4.86 -0.46
N PRO A 83 5.09 -4.38 0.58
CA PRO A 83 6.54 -4.51 0.66
C PRO A 83 6.99 -5.97 0.83
N GLU A 84 8.06 -6.36 0.14
CA GLU A 84 8.72 -7.64 0.38
C GLU A 84 9.37 -7.65 1.75
N GLN A 85 9.01 -8.62 2.60
CA GLN A 85 9.56 -8.80 3.94
C GLN A 85 9.63 -10.31 4.27
N PRO A 86 10.48 -10.75 5.20
CA PRO A 86 10.64 -12.18 5.51
C PRO A 86 9.33 -12.90 5.87
N ALA A 87 8.38 -12.21 6.50
CA ALA A 87 7.07 -12.74 6.87
C ALA A 87 5.95 -12.42 5.85
N ALA A 88 6.29 -11.83 4.69
CA ALA A 88 5.30 -11.44 3.69
C ALA A 88 4.51 -12.68 3.21
N PRO A 89 3.17 -12.66 3.31
CA PRO A 89 2.35 -13.84 3.06
C PRO A 89 2.03 -14.05 1.57
N THR A 90 2.80 -13.42 0.68
CA THR A 90 2.65 -13.45 -0.78
C THR A 90 3.97 -13.04 -1.45
N ASP A 91 4.18 -13.53 -2.67
CA ASP A 91 5.26 -13.15 -3.59
C ASP A 91 4.86 -12.01 -4.56
N ARG A 92 3.63 -11.54 -4.43
CA ARG A 92 3.04 -10.48 -5.24
C ARG A 92 3.24 -9.15 -4.54
N ILE A 93 3.91 -8.23 -5.23
CA ILE A 93 4.22 -6.89 -4.70
C ILE A 93 3.07 -5.93 -5.02
N PHE A 94 2.47 -6.07 -6.20
CA PHE A 94 1.38 -5.22 -6.66
C PHE A 94 0.07 -5.99 -6.75
N HIS A 95 -0.91 -5.58 -5.98
CA HIS A 95 -2.26 -6.14 -5.98
C HIS A 95 -3.23 -5.20 -6.68
N GLU A 96 -3.59 -5.55 -7.91
CA GLU A 96 -4.53 -4.81 -8.74
C GLU A 96 -5.97 -5.14 -8.37
N ASN A 97 -6.77 -4.10 -8.15
CA ASN A 97 -8.16 -4.17 -7.74
C ASN A 97 -8.96 -3.07 -8.46
N HIS A 98 -10.29 -3.16 -8.37
CA HIS A 98 -11.22 -2.19 -8.98
C HIS A 98 -12.02 -1.38 -7.95
N ASP A 99 -11.82 -1.63 -6.66
CA ASP A 99 -12.49 -0.91 -5.60
C ASP A 99 -11.72 -0.96 -4.28
N TRP A 100 -11.99 0.01 -3.40
CA TRP A 100 -11.34 0.14 -2.10
C TRP A 100 -11.59 -1.05 -1.18
N THR A 101 -12.78 -1.64 -1.26
CA THR A 101 -13.18 -2.73 -0.35
C THR A 101 -12.32 -3.95 -0.61
N ARG A 102 -12.17 -4.35 -1.88
CA ARG A 102 -11.28 -5.45 -2.28
C ARG A 102 -9.82 -5.18 -1.94
N THR A 103 -9.35 -3.96 -2.16
CA THR A 103 -8.01 -3.54 -1.74
C THR A 103 -7.78 -3.76 -0.24
N GLY A 104 -8.75 -3.41 0.61
CA GLY A 104 -8.68 -3.68 2.04
C GLY A 104 -8.72 -5.17 2.38
N TYR A 105 -9.56 -5.96 1.71
CA TYR A 105 -9.66 -7.40 1.96
C TYR A 105 -8.35 -8.15 1.70
N VAL A 106 -7.50 -7.71 0.76
CA VAL A 106 -6.15 -8.29 0.57
C VAL A 106 -5.35 -8.29 1.88
N LEU A 107 -5.39 -7.19 2.63
CA LEU A 107 -4.71 -7.10 3.93
C LEU A 107 -5.37 -7.98 5.00
N GLY A 108 -6.70 -8.14 4.94
CA GLY A 108 -7.41 -9.08 5.81
C GLY A 108 -7.04 -10.54 5.54
N GLU A 109 -6.86 -10.92 4.27
CA GLU A 109 -6.44 -12.27 3.87
C GLU A 109 -5.03 -12.61 4.36
N PHE A 110 -4.15 -11.61 4.50
CA PHE A 110 -2.82 -11.81 5.05
C PHE A 110 -2.87 -12.39 6.46
N LEU A 111 -3.77 -11.91 7.31
CA LEU A 111 -3.95 -12.40 8.68
C LEU A 111 -4.38 -13.89 8.75
N GLY A 112 -4.94 -14.44 7.67
CA GLY A 112 -5.29 -15.86 7.56
C GLY A 112 -4.12 -16.77 7.15
N LYS A 113 -2.95 -16.21 6.84
CA LYS A 113 -1.79 -16.96 6.31
C LYS A 113 -0.67 -17.09 7.36
N PRO A 114 0.21 -18.12 7.24
CA PRO A 114 1.38 -18.24 8.11
C PRO A 114 2.23 -16.96 8.09
N GLY A 115 2.64 -16.47 9.27
CA GLY A 115 3.41 -15.23 9.41
C GLY A 115 2.60 -13.94 9.21
N GLY A 116 1.33 -14.03 8.81
CA GLY A 116 0.51 -12.87 8.45
C GLY A 116 0.24 -11.88 9.59
N LEU A 117 0.06 -12.38 10.82
CA LEU A 117 -0.09 -11.53 12.01
C LEU A 117 1.17 -10.72 12.27
N GLU A 118 2.34 -11.38 12.28
CA GLU A 118 3.64 -10.73 12.47
C GLU A 118 3.87 -9.68 11.38
N TYR A 119 3.61 -10.05 10.13
CA TYR A 119 3.70 -9.14 8.99
C TYR A 119 2.81 -7.90 9.15
N MET A 120 1.52 -8.08 9.45
CA MET A 120 0.58 -6.97 9.61
C MET A 120 0.92 -6.08 10.82
N LEU A 121 1.43 -6.64 11.90
CA LEU A 121 1.92 -5.88 13.05
C LEU A 121 3.22 -5.12 12.73
N ASP A 122 4.10 -5.67 11.90
CA ASP A 122 5.31 -4.98 11.47
C ASP A 122 5.00 -3.76 10.61
N LEU A 123 3.90 -3.80 9.87
CA LEU A 123 3.35 -2.65 9.13
C LEU A 123 2.74 -1.57 10.02
N VAL A 124 2.74 -1.71 11.35
CA VAL A 124 2.20 -0.71 12.29
C VAL A 124 3.35 -0.12 13.10
N PRO A 125 3.42 1.21 13.28
CA PRO A 125 4.37 1.86 14.18
C PRO A 125 4.35 1.23 15.57
N GLU A 126 5.52 1.01 16.16
CA GLU A 126 5.66 0.25 17.41
C GLU A 126 4.80 0.82 18.56
N ASP A 127 4.70 2.14 18.65
CA ASP A 127 3.89 2.87 19.63
C ASP A 127 2.37 2.75 19.40
N GLN A 128 1.95 2.32 18.21
CA GLN A 128 0.54 2.13 17.83
C GLN A 128 0.11 0.66 17.81
N ARG A 129 1.04 -0.30 17.85
CA ARG A 129 0.74 -1.74 17.76
C ARG A 129 -0.31 -2.20 18.77
N GLY A 130 -0.26 -1.68 20.00
CA GLY A 130 -1.24 -2.00 21.05
C GLY A 130 -2.68 -1.58 20.72
N GLN A 131 -2.90 -0.70 19.74
CA GLN A 131 -4.23 -0.24 19.33
C GLN A 131 -4.92 -1.21 18.35
N VAL A 132 -4.13 -2.05 17.66
CA VAL A 132 -4.61 -2.90 16.56
C VAL A 132 -4.37 -4.40 16.81
N ALA A 133 -3.47 -4.76 17.73
CA ALA A 133 -3.06 -6.14 17.97
C ALA A 133 -4.24 -7.07 18.25
N ASP A 134 -5.10 -6.73 19.21
CA ASP A 134 -6.26 -7.55 19.56
C ASP A 134 -7.20 -7.79 18.37
N TYR A 135 -7.38 -6.77 17.53
CA TYR A 135 -8.23 -6.85 16.34
C TYR A 135 -7.59 -7.76 15.28
N PHE A 136 -6.28 -7.61 15.01
CA PHE A 136 -5.57 -8.50 14.10
C PHE A 136 -5.58 -9.96 14.61
N GLU A 137 -5.36 -10.17 15.90
CA GLU A 137 -5.45 -11.49 16.54
C GLU A 137 -6.88 -12.07 16.47
N GLU A 138 -7.92 -11.26 16.61
CA GLU A 138 -9.30 -11.68 16.40
C GLU A 138 -9.52 -12.17 14.98
N ILE A 139 -9.05 -11.43 13.98
CA ILE A 139 -9.21 -11.80 12.56
C ILE A 139 -8.48 -13.11 12.25
N THR A 140 -7.31 -13.38 12.84
CA THR A 140 -6.62 -14.68 12.65
C THR A 140 -7.48 -15.87 13.12
N ARG A 141 -8.34 -15.67 14.12
CA ARG A 141 -9.24 -16.69 14.68
C ARG A 141 -10.60 -16.70 13.99
N LEU A 142 -11.08 -15.53 13.59
CA LEU A 142 -12.39 -15.31 12.99
C LEU A 142 -12.26 -14.33 11.80
N PRO A 143 -11.90 -14.82 10.60
CA PRO A 143 -11.71 -13.95 9.44
C PRO A 143 -12.95 -13.10 9.07
N SER A 144 -14.15 -13.59 9.40
CA SER A 144 -15.41 -12.86 9.19
C SER A 144 -15.55 -11.60 10.04
N ALA A 145 -14.72 -11.41 11.07
CA ALA A 145 -14.67 -10.18 11.87
C ALA A 145 -14.05 -9.00 11.11
N TRP A 146 -13.38 -9.25 9.97
CA TRP A 146 -12.82 -8.18 9.14
C TRP A 146 -13.91 -7.22 8.63
N ASN A 147 -13.83 -5.98 9.08
CA ASN A 147 -14.76 -4.93 8.70
C ASN A 147 -14.14 -4.04 7.61
N LYS A 148 -14.88 -3.78 6.52
CA LYS A 148 -14.48 -2.83 5.47
C LYS A 148 -14.22 -1.40 5.98
N SER A 149 -14.85 -1.03 7.10
CA SER A 149 -14.66 0.27 7.77
C SER A 149 -13.46 0.29 8.72
N ALA A 150 -12.78 -0.85 8.93
CA ALA A 150 -11.54 -0.90 9.71
C ALA A 150 -10.37 -0.21 9.00
N LEU A 151 -10.46 0.00 7.68
CA LEU A 151 -9.46 0.72 6.90
C LEU A 151 -10.09 1.88 6.12
N ALA A 152 -9.45 3.04 6.20
CA ALA A 152 -9.72 4.18 5.34
C ALA A 152 -8.47 4.55 4.55
N LEU A 153 -8.66 5.06 3.34
CA LEU A 153 -7.58 5.68 2.57
C LEU A 153 -7.42 7.11 3.06
N GLN A 154 -6.22 7.46 3.48
CA GLN A 154 -5.83 8.84 3.69
C GLN A 154 -4.86 9.27 2.58
N THR A 155 -5.22 10.32 1.84
CA THR A 155 -4.36 10.91 0.83
C THR A 155 -3.15 11.58 1.49
N VAL A 156 -2.04 11.63 0.76
CA VAL A 156 -0.81 12.25 1.23
C VAL A 156 -0.42 13.34 0.25
N ASP A 157 -0.14 14.53 0.78
CA ASP A 157 0.28 15.68 -0.03
C ASP A 157 1.78 15.56 -0.39
N GLY A 158 2.15 16.08 -1.56
CA GLY A 158 3.54 16.10 -2.02
C GLY A 158 3.66 16.72 -3.40
N GLU A 159 4.85 17.26 -3.70
CA GLU A 159 5.13 17.94 -4.98
C GLU A 159 4.98 17.00 -6.19
N THR A 160 5.38 15.74 -6.04
CA THR A 160 5.18 14.67 -7.03
C THR A 160 4.58 13.44 -6.35
N TYR A 161 4.02 12.51 -7.12
CA TYR A 161 3.53 11.25 -6.56
C TYR A 161 4.64 10.46 -5.85
N LEU A 162 5.88 10.54 -6.33
CA LEU A 162 7.03 9.91 -5.65
C LEU A 162 7.30 10.54 -4.28
N HIS A 163 7.13 11.85 -4.11
CA HIS A 163 7.21 12.49 -2.79
C HIS A 163 6.08 12.04 -1.86
N GLN A 164 4.87 11.83 -2.40
CA GLN A 164 3.75 11.29 -1.62
C GLN A 164 4.05 9.86 -1.14
N ILE A 165 4.58 9.01 -2.03
CA ILE A 165 5.03 7.65 -1.68
C ILE A 165 6.15 7.71 -0.64
N GLN A 166 7.14 8.60 -0.83
CA GLN A 166 8.25 8.80 0.11
C GLN A 166 7.76 9.11 1.52
N ALA A 167 6.77 9.99 1.66
CA ALA A 167 6.19 10.37 2.94
C ALA A 167 5.48 9.21 3.66
N ILE A 168 5.10 8.15 2.93
CA ILE A 168 4.48 6.94 3.46
C ILE A 168 5.54 5.89 3.84
N VAL A 169 6.56 5.69 2.99
CA VAL A 169 7.55 4.60 3.20
C VAL A 169 8.66 4.95 4.19
N ASN A 170 8.93 6.24 4.42
CA ASN A 170 10.00 6.70 5.33
C ASN A 170 9.54 6.94 6.79
N ARG A 171 8.33 6.49 7.16
CA ARG A 171 7.78 6.58 8.52
C ARG A 171 7.56 5.19 9.08
#